data_AF-A0A1X7V2K4-F1
#
_entry.id   AF-A0A1X7V2K4-F1
#
_cell.length_a   1.000
_cell.length_b   1.000
_cell.length_c   1.000
_cell.angle_alpha   90.00
_cell.angle_beta   90.00
_cell.angle_gamma   90.00
#
_symmetry.space_group_name_H-M   'P 1'
#
loop_
_entity.id
_entity.type
_entity.pdbx_description
1 polymer ?
#
loop_
_entity_poly.entity_id
_entity_poly.type
_entity_poly.pdbx_seq_one_letter_code
_entity_poly.pdbx_strand_id
1 'polypeptide(L)' 'QTTEPHLPDILLIGLNKNGVMLIDPANKDILATHPFTMITNWSCGSNYFHMTIGNQIKGTRLLCETPL' A
#
# COMPACT_ATOMS: atom_id res chain seq x y z
N GLN A 1 -6.28 8.76 -3.52
CA GLN A 1 -4.98 9.48 -3.40
C GLN A 1 -4.11 8.84 -2.32
N THR A 2 -2.83 8.52 -2.60
CA THR A 2 -1.88 8.08 -1.56
C THR A 2 -1.35 9.27 -0.77
N THR A 3 -1.22 9.13 0.55
CA THR A 3 -0.63 10.17 1.41
C THR A 3 0.91 10.20 1.38
N GLU A 4 1.55 9.32 0.61
CA GLU A 4 3.00 9.29 0.41
C GLU A 4 3.40 10.08 -0.84
N PRO A 5 4.15 11.19 -0.71
CA PRO A 5 4.50 12.08 -1.83
C PRO A 5 5.36 11.44 -2.92
N HIS A 6 6.04 10.33 -2.60
CA HIS A 6 6.97 9.67 -3.52
C HIS A 6 6.34 8.53 -4.32
N LEU A 7 5.07 8.21 -4.07
CA LEU A 7 4.36 7.16 -4.78
C LEU A 7 3.53 7.74 -5.95
N PRO A 8 3.39 6.99 -7.04
CA PRO A 8 2.50 7.38 -8.14
C PRO A 8 1.04 7.39 -7.70
N ASP A 9 0.21 8.19 -8.38
CA ASP A 9 -1.23 8.30 -8.12
C ASP A 9 -1.98 6.97 -8.27
N ILE A 10 -1.53 6.14 -9.22
CA ILE A 10 -2.05 4.79 -9.47
C ILE A 10 -0.97 3.79 -9.06
N LEU A 11 -1.36 2.86 -8.19
CA LEU A 11 -0.51 1.78 -7.72
C LEU A 11 -1.16 0.43 -7.98
N LEU A 12 -0.35 -0.54 -8.35
CA LEU A 12 -0.73 -1.94 -8.27
C LEU A 12 -0.24 -2.51 -6.93
N ILE A 13 -1.16 -3.09 -6.16
CA ILE A 13 -0.84 -3.76 -4.89
C ILE A 13 -0.78 -5.26 -5.13
N GLY A 14 0.39 -5.86 -4.90
CA GLY A 14 0.61 -7.30 -4.97
C GLY A 14 0.70 -7.94 -3.59
N LEU A 15 0.18 -9.15 -3.44
CA LEU A 15 0.28 -9.96 -2.21
C LEU A 15 0.98 -11.28 -2.54
N ASN A 16 2.04 -11.62 -1.82
CA ASN A 16 2.69 -12.93 -1.92
C ASN A 16 3.28 -13.37 -0.57
N LYS A 17 4.02 -14.49 -0.56
CA LYS A 17 4.65 -15.03 0.67
C LYS A 17 5.62 -14.07 1.36
N ASN A 18 6.16 -13.08 0.66
CA ASN A 18 7.09 -12.10 1.20
C ASN A 18 6.37 -10.87 1.80
N GLY A 19 5.07 -10.71 1.57
CA GLY A 19 4.26 -9.61 2.10
C GLY A 19 3.47 -8.86 1.02
N VAL A 20 3.34 -7.55 1.23
CA VAL A 20 2.67 -6.61 0.32
C VAL A 20 3.70 -5.90 -0.55
N MET A 21 3.47 -5.87 -1.85
CA MET A 21 4.30 -5.17 -2.83
C MET A 21 3.56 -3.96 -3.38
N LEU A 22 4.25 -2.83 -3.48
CA LEU A 22 3.79 -1.64 -4.21
C LEU A 22 4.48 -1.63 -5.57
N ILE A 23 3.70 -1.64 -6.65
CA ILE A 23 4.19 -1.83 -8.01
C ILE A 23 3.71 -0.65 -8.88
N ASP A 24 4.63 -0.07 -9.65
CA ASP A 24 4.30 0.92 -10.66
C ASP A 24 3.59 0.23 -11.85
N PRO A 25 2.34 0.62 -12.17
CA PRO A 25 1.58 -0.03 -13.22
C PRO A 25 2.15 0.19 -14.63
N ALA A 26 2.93 1.24 -14.87
CA ALA A 26 3.44 1.60 -16.20
C ALA A 26 4.63 0.72 -16.62
N ASN A 27 5.62 0.56 -15.74
CA ASN A 27 6.87 -0.19 -16.02
C ASN A 27 6.94 -1.55 -15.31
N LYS A 28 6.03 -1.85 -14.37
CA LYS A 28 6.01 -3.05 -13.51
C LYS A 28 7.14 -3.11 -12.49
N ASP A 29 7.78 -1.98 -12.17
CA ASP A 29 8.82 -1.92 -11.15
C ASP A 29 8.22 -2.08 -9.75
N ILE A 30 8.91 -2.87 -8.92
CA ILE A 30 8.57 -3.01 -7.50
C ILE A 30 9.16 -1.82 -6.76
N LEU A 31 8.31 -0.86 -6.40
CA LEU A 31 8.68 0.35 -5.68
C LEU A 31 9.01 0.06 -4.21
N ALA A 32 8.28 -0.87 -3.59
CA ALA A 32 8.51 -1.32 -2.23
C ALA A 32 7.96 -2.72 -1.97
N THR A 33 8.53 -3.43 -1.00
CA THR A 33 7.98 -4.67 -0.44
C THR A 33 7.97 -4.57 1.08
N HIS A 34 6.79 -4.73 1.67
CA HIS A 34 6.57 -4.66 3.11
C HIS A 34 6.18 -6.05 3.65
N PRO A 35 7.00 -6.66 4.52
CA PRO A 35 6.64 -7.89 5.19
C PRO A 35 5.33 -7.77 5.98
N PHE A 36 4.56 -8.85 6.05
CA PHE A 36 3.30 -8.86 6.83
C PHE A 36 3.51 -8.48 8.30
N THR A 37 4.67 -8.80 8.86
CA THR A 37 5.03 -8.45 10.25
C THR A 37 5.12 -6.94 10.50
N MET A 38 5.23 -6.12 9.44
CA MET A 38 5.23 -4.67 9.54
C MET A 38 3.85 -4.05 9.35
N ILE A 39 2.84 -4.82 8.93
CA ILE A 39 1.48 -4.29 8.74
C ILE A 39 0.78 -4.28 10.09
N THR A 40 0.45 -3.10 10.59
CA THR A 40 -0.15 -2.94 11.92
C THR A 40 -1.66 -2.76 11.88
N ASN A 41 -2.20 -2.30 10.75
CA ASN A 41 -3.65 -2.15 10.58
C ASN A 41 -4.01 -2.14 9.08
N TRP A 42 -5.22 -2.58 8.76
CA TRP A 42 -5.81 -2.45 7.43
C TRP A 42 -7.34 -2.42 7.53
N SER A 43 -7.99 -1.72 6.61
CA SER A 43 -9.44 -1.69 6.50
C SER A 43 -9.87 -1.47 5.05
N CYS A 44 -11.04 -1.97 4.70
CA CYS A 44 -11.64 -1.80 3.39
C CYS A 44 -13.05 -1.23 3.58
N GLY A 45 -13.36 -0.16 2.84
CA GLY A 45 -14.71 0.40 2.72
C GLY A 45 -15.24 0.21 1.31
N SER A 46 -16.44 0.70 1.03
CA SER A 46 -17.11 0.53 -0.27
C SER A 46 -16.34 1.05 -1.49
N ASN A 47 -15.46 2.03 -1.30
CA ASN A 47 -14.69 2.67 -2.36
C ASN A 47 -13.22 2.92 -1.98
N TYR A 48 -12.74 2.35 -0.88
CA TYR A 48 -11.37 2.58 -0.43
C TYR A 48 -10.76 1.36 0.25
N PHE A 49 -9.45 1.28 0.15
CA PHE A 49 -8.59 0.40 0.92
C PHE A 49 -7.58 1.25 1.69
N HIS A 50 -7.44 1.00 2.99
CA HIS A 50 -6.48 1.67 3.85
C HIS A 50 -5.57 0.64 4.53
N MET A 51 -4.28 0.95 4.63
CA MET A 51 -3.30 0.12 5.32
C MET A 51 -2.24 0.98 6.01
N THR A 52 -1.86 0.59 7.22
CA THR A 52 -0.74 1.19 7.96
C THR A 52 0.42 0.19 8.03
N ILE A 53 1.60 0.63 7.59
CA ILE A 53 2.85 -0.13 7.62
C ILE A 53 3.80 0.55 8.62
N GLY A 54 4.31 -0.18 9.60
CA GLY A 54 5.11 0.35 10.70
C GLY A 54 4.28 0.85 11.87
N ASN A 55 4.90 1.62 12.77
CA ASN A 55 4.25 2.12 13.99
C ASN A 55 3.48 3.45 13.73
N GLN A 56 2.63 3.88 14.67
CA GLN A 56 1.78 5.08 14.47
C GLN A 56 2.55 6.41 14.28
N ILE A 57 3.84 6.47 14.63
CA ILE A 57 4.64 7.71 14.64
C ILE A 57 5.53 7.84 13.38
N LYS A 58 6.06 6.73 12.85
CA LYS A 58 6.92 6.69 11.65
C LYS A 58 6.42 5.74 10.56
N GLY A 59 5.18 5.29 10.67
CA GLY A 59 4.58 4.34 9.75
C GLY A 59 4.07 5.02 8.48
N THR A 60 4.19 4.32 7.37
CA THR A 60 3.60 4.70 6.10
C THR A 60 2.12 4.36 6.12
N ARG A 61 1.26 5.35 5.88
CA ARG A 61 -0.16 5.14 5.64
C ARG A 61 -0.43 5.10 4.15
N LEU A 62 -1.03 4.02 3.70
CA LEU A 62 -1.51 3.84 2.34
C LEU A 62 -3.02 4.02 2.36
N LEU A 63 -3.53 4.94 1.55
CA LEU A 63 -4.96 5.09 1.27
C LEU A 63 -5.15 5.01 -0.25
N CYS A 64 -5.92 4.03 -0.68
CA CYS A 64 -6.22 3.78 -2.07
C CYS A 64 -7.72 3.89 -2.28
N GLU A 65 -8.13 4.57 -3.33
CA GLU A 65 -9.49 4.47 -3.83
C GLU A 65 -9.55 3.27 -4.77
N THR A 66 -10.52 2.41 -4.58
CA THR A 66 -10.72 1.23 -5.42
C THR A 66 -12.21 0.95 -5.52
N PRO A 67 -12.76 0.69 -6.72
CA PRO A 67 -14.06 0.05 -6.80
C PRO A 67 -13.91 -1.36 -6.21
N LEU A 68 -14.79 -1.74 -5.29
CA LEU A 68 -14.98 -3.13 -4.88
C LEU A 68 -15.90 -3.85 -5.87
#